data_AF-A0A3B6IQW0-F1
#
_entry.id   AF-A0A3B6IQW0-F1
#
_cell.length_a   1.000
_cell.length_b   1.000
_cell.length_c   1.000
_cell.angle_alpha   90.00
_cell.angle_beta   90.00
_cell.angle_gamma   90.00
#
_symmetry.space_group_name_H-M   'P 1'
#
loop_
_entity.id
_entity.type
_entity.pdbx_description
1 polymer ?
#
loop_
_entity_poly.entity_id
_entity_poly.type
_entity_poly.pdbx_seq_one_letter_code
_entity_poly.pdbx_strand_id
1 'polypeptide(L)'
;MRMRCLLCQAITYLYDTERDAFIINGRPCRITLKDAEHITGLPCMGKNHVPSNHNNTLELWKELKDPNDTKVTLKGLLAKMKGDSTPNFVRPFVLYTIGKYVCPTTQQYVDNRYLGIVRNVETIKSTNFG
;
A
#
# COMPACT_ATOMS: atom_id res chain seq x y z
N MET A 1 0.81 -25.99 8.69
CA MET A 1 0.36 -24.78 7.95
C MET A 1 -0.88 -24.11 8.57
N ARG A 2 -1.87 -24.87 9.09
CA ARG A 2 -3.14 -24.37 9.67
C ARG A 2 -2.99 -23.39 10.86
N MET A 3 -2.00 -23.60 11.73
CA MET A 3 -1.78 -22.73 12.90
C MET A 3 -1.34 -21.30 12.55
N ARG A 4 -0.57 -21.11 11.46
CA ARG A 4 -0.13 -19.76 11.04
C ARG A 4 -1.30 -18.90 10.56
N CYS A 5 -2.24 -19.47 9.81
CA CYS A 5 -3.45 -18.74 9.37
C CYS A 5 -4.34 -18.31 10.54
N LEU A 6 -4.53 -19.20 11.53
CA LEU A 6 -5.35 -18.89 12.71
C LEU A 6 -4.73 -17.77 13.55
N LEU A 7 -3.39 -17.77 13.71
CA LEU A 7 -2.69 -16.69 14.40
C LEU A 7 -2.84 -15.35 13.66
N CYS A 8 -2.63 -15.33 12.34
CA CYS A 8 -2.79 -14.11 11.55
C CYS A 8 -4.23 -13.56 11.61
N GLN A 9 -5.23 -14.44 11.55
CA GLN A 9 -6.63 -14.05 11.73
C GLN A 9 -6.90 -13.50 13.13
N ALA A 10 -6.40 -14.17 14.18
CA ALA A 10 -6.53 -13.69 15.55
C ALA A 10 -5.92 -12.29 15.73
N ILE A 11 -4.72 -12.06 15.16
CA ILE A 11 -4.05 -10.76 15.21
C ILE A 11 -4.87 -9.70 14.47
N THR A 12 -5.49 -10.01 13.33
CA THR A 12 -6.35 -9.03 12.63
C THR A 12 -7.56 -8.59 13.45
N TYR A 13 -8.11 -9.45 14.30
CA TYR A 13 -9.20 -9.08 15.22
C TYR A 13 -8.75 -8.17 16.38
N LEU A 14 -7.43 -8.06 16.62
CA LEU A 14 -6.87 -7.16 17.62
C LEU A 14 -6.59 -5.75 17.08
N TYR A 15 -6.92 -5.48 15.80
CA TYR A 15 -6.71 -4.15 15.22
C TYR A 15 -7.75 -3.14 15.73
N ASP A 16 -7.26 -2.08 16.37
CA ASP A 16 -8.06 -0.93 16.77
C ASP A 16 -7.95 0.16 15.69
N THR A 17 -9.07 0.44 15.03
CA THR A 17 -9.15 1.42 13.93
C THR A 17 -9.02 2.86 14.39
N GLU A 18 -9.43 3.18 15.62
CA GLU A 18 -9.33 4.52 16.19
C GLU A 18 -7.87 4.85 16.53
N ARG A 19 -7.13 3.84 17.02
CA ARG A 19 -5.73 3.99 17.43
C ARG A 19 -4.71 3.68 16.32
N ASP A 20 -5.17 3.18 15.18
CA ASP A 20 -4.37 2.71 14.04
C ASP A 20 -3.27 1.74 14.50
N ALA A 21 -3.62 0.78 15.37
CA ALA A 21 -2.67 -0.12 16.03
C ALA A 21 -3.27 -1.50 16.37
N PHE A 22 -2.42 -2.52 16.47
CA PHE A 22 -2.80 -3.82 17.02
C PHE A 22 -2.69 -3.81 18.55
N ILE A 23 -3.72 -4.26 19.26
CA ILE A 23 -3.73 -4.33 20.72
C ILE A 23 -3.24 -5.71 21.17
N ILE A 24 -1.96 -5.83 21.46
CA ILE A 24 -1.34 -7.10 21.88
C ILE A 24 -1.06 -7.02 23.39
N ASN A 25 -1.68 -7.90 24.17
CA ASN A 25 -1.60 -7.91 25.64
C ASN A 25 -1.89 -6.53 26.27
N GLY A 26 -2.89 -5.83 25.73
CA GLY A 26 -3.28 -4.48 26.19
C GLY A 26 -2.33 -3.36 25.77
N ARG A 27 -1.25 -3.66 25.03
CA ARG A 27 -0.30 -2.66 24.53
C ARG A 27 -0.57 -2.35 23.06
N PRO A 28 -0.61 -1.07 22.66
CA PRO A 28 -0.72 -0.68 21.26
C PRO A 28 0.60 -0.94 20.53
N CYS A 29 0.56 -1.81 19.54
CA CYS A 29 1.65 -2.10 18.61
C CYS A 29 1.31 -1.48 17.25
N ARG A 30 1.95 -0.35 16.95
CA ARG A 30 1.80 0.34 15.66
C ARG A 30 2.75 -0.25 14.64
N ILE A 31 2.30 -0.37 13.39
CA ILE A 31 3.18 -0.68 12.27
C ILE A 31 4.07 0.54 12.02
N THR A 32 5.39 0.33 12.09
CA THR A 32 6.38 1.35 11.70
C THR A 32 6.76 1.20 10.23
N LEU A 33 7.44 2.21 9.68
CA LEU A 33 8.02 2.13 8.34
C LEU A 33 8.94 0.92 8.16
N LYS A 34 9.73 0.59 9.19
CA LYS A 34 10.64 -0.55 9.17
C LYS A 34 9.89 -1.88 9.18
N ASP A 35 8.75 -1.94 9.86
CA ASP A 35 7.87 -3.11 9.80
C ASP A 35 7.25 -3.27 8.41
N ALA A 36 6.81 -2.16 7.80
CA ALA A 36 6.32 -2.17 6.43
C ALA A 36 7.41 -2.62 5.44
N GLU A 37 8.64 -2.13 5.58
CA GLU A 37 9.81 -2.59 4.80
C GLU A 37 10.04 -4.10 4.98
N HIS A 38 10.06 -4.61 6.21
CA HIS A 38 10.23 -6.04 6.45
C HIS A 38 9.08 -6.91 5.90
N ILE A 39 7.84 -6.43 5.97
CA ILE A 39 6.66 -7.17 5.48
C ILE A 39 6.61 -7.18 3.95
N THR A 40 6.95 -6.06 3.32
CA THR A 40 6.73 -5.85 1.88
C THR A 40 8.00 -6.02 1.04
N GLY A 41 9.18 -5.97 1.67
CA GLY A 41 10.47 -5.89 1.00
C GLY A 41 10.71 -4.55 0.28
N LEU A 42 9.89 -3.53 0.57
CA LEU A 42 9.99 -2.20 -0.04
C LEU A 42 10.93 -1.32 0.81
N PRO A 43 12.06 -0.86 0.27
CA PRO A 43 12.97 -0.06 1.06
C PRO A 43 12.36 1.30 1.40
N CYS A 44 12.43 1.65 2.67
CA CYS A 44 12.00 2.95 3.20
C CYS A 44 13.17 3.93 3.42
N MET A 45 14.39 3.54 3.02
CA MET A 45 15.62 4.34 3.07
C MET A 45 16.45 4.16 1.79
N GLY A 46 17.05 5.23 1.25
CA GLY A 46 17.87 5.19 0.03
C GLY A 46 17.78 6.47 -0.83
N LYS A 47 18.07 6.37 -2.14
CA LYS A 47 17.89 7.50 -3.08
C LYS A 47 16.41 7.77 -3.33
N ASN A 48 16.01 9.04 -3.31
CA ASN A 48 14.62 9.45 -3.52
C ASN A 48 14.11 9.03 -4.91
N HIS A 49 12.85 8.61 -4.98
CA HIS A 49 12.17 8.37 -6.24
C HIS A 49 12.10 9.66 -7.07
N VAL A 50 12.54 9.59 -8.33
CA VAL A 50 12.40 10.67 -9.30
C VAL A 50 11.15 10.39 -10.15
N PRO A 51 10.14 11.28 -10.15
CA PRO A 51 8.92 11.07 -10.93
C PRO A 51 9.23 10.85 -12.41
N SER A 52 8.66 9.80 -13.00
CA SER A 52 8.70 9.60 -14.46
C SER A 52 7.84 10.64 -15.19
N ASN A 53 8.22 11.00 -16.43
CA ASN A 53 7.45 11.91 -17.29
C ASN A 53 5.97 11.48 -17.41
N HIS A 54 5.07 12.46 -17.21
CA HIS A 54 3.62 12.31 -17.03
C HIS A 54 2.88 11.56 -18.15
N ASN A 55 3.41 11.50 -19.37
CA ASN A 55 2.70 10.89 -20.50
C ASN A 55 2.54 9.36 -20.38
N ASN A 56 3.35 8.67 -19.57
CA ASN A 56 3.33 7.21 -19.45
C ASN A 56 2.55 6.66 -18.24
N THR A 57 1.89 7.51 -17.46
CA THR A 57 1.14 7.10 -16.24
C THR A 57 -0.37 7.24 -16.36
N LEU A 58 -0.89 7.77 -17.47
CA LEU A 58 -2.32 8.05 -17.65
C LEU A 58 -3.18 6.78 -17.69
N GLU A 59 -2.71 5.72 -18.36
CA GLU A 59 -3.43 4.44 -18.42
C GLU A 59 -3.49 3.75 -17.06
N LEU A 60 -2.34 3.71 -16.36
CA LEU A 60 -2.26 3.21 -14.99
C LEU A 60 -3.17 4.00 -14.04
N TRP A 61 -3.21 5.32 -14.16
CA TRP A 61 -4.12 6.15 -13.38
C TRP A 61 -5.59 5.78 -13.63
N LYS A 62 -5.98 5.59 -14.91
CA LYS A 62 -7.34 5.18 -15.28
C LYS A 62 -7.70 3.78 -14.75
N GLU A 63 -6.75 2.85 -14.78
CA GLU A 63 -6.91 1.48 -14.24
C GLU A 63 -7.11 1.48 -12.72
N LEU A 64 -6.34 2.31 -12.01
CA LEU A 64 -6.21 2.27 -10.56
C LEU A 64 -7.20 3.17 -9.81
N LYS A 65 -7.71 4.22 -10.44
CA LYS A 65 -8.80 5.02 -9.85
C LYS A 65 -10.14 4.29 -9.96
N ASP A 66 -11.09 4.66 -9.12
CA ASP A 66 -12.47 4.30 -9.37
C ASP A 66 -13.05 5.15 -10.52
N PRO A 67 -13.99 4.61 -11.34
CA PRO A 67 -14.55 5.34 -12.47
C PRO A 67 -15.12 6.72 -12.07
N ASN A 68 -15.73 6.79 -10.88
CA ASN A 68 -16.36 7.98 -10.33
C ASN A 68 -15.38 8.96 -9.64
N ASP A 69 -14.14 8.53 -9.40
CA ASP A 69 -13.14 9.35 -8.72
C ASP A 69 -12.25 10.12 -9.71
N THR A 70 -11.77 11.29 -9.28
CA THR A 70 -10.78 12.11 -10.00
C THR A 70 -9.36 11.87 -9.52
N LYS A 71 -9.16 11.00 -8.52
CA LYS A 71 -7.87 10.66 -7.92
C LYS A 71 -7.83 9.17 -7.58
N VAL A 72 -6.63 8.63 -7.33
CA VAL A 72 -6.46 7.26 -6.84
C VAL A 72 -6.68 7.25 -5.32
N THR A 73 -7.92 6.99 -4.89
CA THR A 73 -8.30 7.06 -3.48
C THR A 73 -7.85 5.82 -2.71
N LEU A 74 -7.49 5.99 -1.43
CA LEU A 74 -7.12 4.86 -0.56
C LEU A 74 -8.27 3.85 -0.41
N LYS A 75 -9.51 4.34 -0.41
CA LYS A 75 -10.73 3.51 -0.40
C LYS A 75 -10.87 2.70 -1.68
N GLY A 76 -10.68 3.31 -2.85
CA GLY A 76 -10.75 2.62 -4.15
C GLY A 76 -9.67 1.55 -4.28
N LEU A 77 -8.45 1.85 -3.82
CA LEU A 77 -7.36 0.86 -3.76
C LEU A 77 -7.72 -0.34 -2.87
N LEU A 78 -8.30 -0.11 -1.68
CA LEU A 78 -8.78 -1.19 -0.80
C LEU A 78 -9.89 -2.01 -1.46
N ALA A 79 -10.82 -1.38 -2.17
CA ALA A 79 -11.87 -2.10 -2.89
C ALA A 79 -11.30 -2.99 -3.99
N LYS A 80 -10.30 -2.51 -4.74
CA LYS A 80 -9.61 -3.28 -5.78
C LYS A 80 -8.78 -4.44 -5.22
N MET A 81 -8.38 -4.39 -3.96
CA MET A 81 -7.77 -5.54 -3.27
C MET A 81 -8.81 -6.57 -2.81
N LYS A 82 -10.06 -6.14 -2.63
CA LYS A 82 -11.20 -6.98 -2.23
C LYS A 82 -11.94 -7.48 -3.48
N GLY A 83 -11.31 -8.32 -4.31
CA GLY A 83 -12.01 -8.87 -5.47
C GLY A 83 -11.16 -9.70 -6.44
N ASP A 84 -11.74 -10.87 -6.74
CA ASP A 84 -11.49 -11.87 -7.79
C ASP A 84 -10.14 -12.59 -7.93
N SER A 85 -10.26 -13.83 -8.43
CA SER A 85 -9.22 -14.85 -8.62
C SER A 85 -8.08 -14.46 -9.59
N THR A 86 -8.08 -13.23 -10.11
CA THR A 86 -7.07 -12.70 -11.02
C THR A 86 -6.00 -11.85 -10.31
N PRO A 87 -4.71 -12.05 -10.61
CA PRO A 87 -3.58 -11.66 -9.76
C PRO A 87 -3.14 -10.18 -9.84
N ASN A 88 -4.05 -9.22 -10.01
CA ASN A 88 -3.67 -7.79 -10.05
C ASN A 88 -3.78 -7.07 -8.69
N PHE A 89 -3.62 -7.80 -7.59
CA PHE A 89 -3.56 -7.26 -6.22
C PHE A 89 -2.33 -6.37 -5.96
N VAL A 90 -1.20 -6.65 -6.63
CA VAL A 90 0.09 -6.06 -6.22
C VAL A 90 0.15 -4.55 -6.45
N ARG A 91 -0.35 -4.04 -7.58
CA ARG A 91 -0.30 -2.59 -7.87
C ARG A 91 -1.16 -1.78 -6.89
N PRO A 92 -2.43 -2.16 -6.62
CA PRO A 92 -3.22 -1.49 -5.60
C PRO A 92 -2.61 -1.58 -4.21
N PHE A 93 -2.08 -2.75 -3.84
CA PHE A 93 -1.44 -2.97 -2.54
C PHE A 93 -0.23 -2.08 -2.32
N VAL A 94 0.68 -1.99 -3.30
CA VAL A 94 1.88 -1.16 -3.20
C VAL A 94 1.51 0.32 -3.10
N LEU A 95 0.60 0.82 -3.93
CA LEU A 95 0.18 2.23 -3.86
C LEU A 95 -0.52 2.58 -2.54
N TYR A 96 -1.36 1.67 -2.03
CA TYR A 96 -1.98 1.86 -0.73
C TYR A 96 -0.94 1.91 0.37
N THR A 97 0.01 0.98 0.36
CA THR A 97 1.12 0.95 1.31
C THR A 97 1.92 2.25 1.28
N ILE A 98 2.20 2.78 0.08
CA ILE A 98 2.88 4.06 -0.08
C ILE A 98 2.04 5.19 0.52
N GLY A 99 0.78 5.35 0.10
CA GLY A 99 -0.05 6.48 0.52
C GLY A 99 -0.53 6.44 1.97
N LYS A 100 -0.57 5.26 2.60
CA LYS A 100 -1.02 5.07 3.99
C LYS A 100 0.14 4.95 4.98
N TYR A 101 1.24 4.31 4.60
CA TYR A 101 2.32 3.97 5.54
C TYR A 101 3.69 4.56 5.18
N VAL A 102 4.09 4.59 3.90
CA VAL A 102 5.44 5.06 3.51
C VAL A 102 5.51 6.58 3.45
N CYS A 103 4.65 7.19 2.64
CA CYS A 103 4.51 8.64 2.47
C CYS A 103 3.08 9.06 2.86
N PRO A 104 2.69 8.89 4.14
CA PRO A 104 1.34 9.18 4.60
C PRO A 104 0.96 10.62 4.27
N THR A 105 -0.15 10.76 3.55
CA THR A 105 -0.71 12.07 3.19
C THR A 105 -1.91 12.36 4.08
N THR A 106 -2.16 13.63 4.41
CA THR A 106 -3.40 14.04 5.10
C THR A 106 -4.65 13.86 4.24
N GLN A 107 -4.46 13.60 2.95
CA GLN A 107 -5.50 13.40 1.96
C GLN A 107 -5.80 11.90 1.79
N GLN A 108 -7.08 11.55 1.54
CA GLN A 108 -7.51 10.16 1.35
C GLN A 108 -7.20 9.59 -0.05
N TYR A 109 -6.13 10.05 -0.69
CA TYR A 109 -5.68 9.60 -2.00
C TYR A 109 -4.15 9.55 -2.09
N VAL A 110 -3.66 8.75 -3.03
CA VAL A 110 -2.24 8.62 -3.35
C VAL A 110 -1.86 9.65 -4.41
N ASP A 111 -0.73 10.31 -4.24
CA ASP A 111 -0.21 11.27 -5.22
C ASP A 111 0.20 10.56 -6.52
N ASN A 112 -0.16 11.13 -7.67
CA ASN A 112 0.11 10.56 -8.98
C ASN A 112 1.61 10.36 -9.27
N ARG A 113 2.49 11.08 -8.58
CA ARG A 113 3.96 10.90 -8.69
C ARG A 113 4.41 9.48 -8.37
N TYR A 114 3.63 8.72 -7.59
CA TYR A 114 3.94 7.34 -7.23
C TYR A 114 3.43 6.30 -8.24
N LEU A 115 2.64 6.69 -9.25
CA LEU A 115 2.11 5.75 -10.25
C LEU A 115 3.21 5.08 -11.08
N GLY A 116 4.30 5.79 -11.34
CA GLY A 116 5.45 5.25 -12.09
C GLY A 116 6.08 4.02 -11.44
N ILE A 117 5.95 3.89 -10.11
CA ILE A 117 6.51 2.79 -9.32
C ILE A 117 5.84 1.47 -9.67
N VAL A 118 4.51 1.46 -9.77
CA VAL A 118 3.74 0.23 -9.97
C VAL A 118 3.59 -0.16 -11.43
N ARG A 119 4.26 0.57 -12.33
CA ARG A 119 4.33 0.26 -13.76
C ARG A 119 4.99 -1.10 -13.99
N ASN A 120 6.14 -1.32 -13.37
CA ASN A 120 6.84 -2.60 -13.42
C ASN A 120 6.99 -3.17 -12.01
N VAL A 121 6.04 -4.04 -11.65
CA VAL A 121 5.96 -4.67 -10.33
C VAL A 121 7.22 -5.44 -9.97
N GLU A 122 7.97 -5.95 -10.96
CA GLU A 122 9.23 -6.67 -10.74
C GLU A 122 10.36 -5.75 -10.28
N THR A 123 10.34 -4.48 -10.68
CA THR A 123 11.35 -3.46 -10.31
C THR A 123 11.09 -2.79 -8.96
N ILE A 124 9.95 -3.08 -8.35
CA ILE A 124 9.54 -2.50 -7.07
C ILE A 124 10.52 -2.88 -5.95
N LYS A 125 11.08 -4.10 -5.97
CA LYS A 125 12.05 -4.59 -4.97
C LYS A 125 13.37 -3.80 -4.92
N SER A 126 13.71 -3.07 -5.98
CA SER A 126 14.96 -2.30 -6.09
C SER A 126 14.77 -0.79 -5.96
N THR A 127 13.56 -0.32 -5.68
CA THR A 127 13.22 1.12 -5.69
C THR A 127 12.98 1.61 -4.26
N ASN A 128 13.62 2.70 -3.86
CA ASN A 128 13.40 3.34 -2.56
C ASN A 128 12.30 4.40 -2.61
N PHE A 129 11.42 4.38 -1.62
CA PHE A 129 10.13 5.09 -1.64
C PHE A 129 9.98 6.22 -0.64
N GLY A 130 11.01 6.50 0.17
CA GLY A 130 11.05 7.52 1.24
C GLY A 130 10.11 8.70 1.06
#